data_AF-K1PTH1-F1
#
_entry.id   AF-K1PTH1-F1
#
_cell.length_a   1.000
_cell.length_b   1.000
_cell.length_c   1.000
_cell.angle_alpha   90.00
_cell.angle_beta   90.00
_cell.angle_gamma   90.00
#
_symmetry.space_group_name_H-M   'P 1'
#
loop_
_entity.id
_entity.type
_entity.pdbx_description
1 polymer ?
#
loop_
_entity_poly.entity_id
_entity_poly.type
_entity_poly.pdbx_seq_one_letter_code
_entity_poly.pdbx_strand_id
1 'polypeptide(L)'
;MFSKVIWVWPRWDQVNHEDKARDLSEINVGWLMVDTLIPKMKRRTFCFCHHSLSTNKNTDRSVNKTEECRRLPTSLERQADFPEGVVIDRKTCKIEMSFLHEEISEDLAADVFRKEAENFRENGVILDIDEDFYACTFASRPLLNAGFTEEELDDLNEITGSIFCPNNVKEEQEADTLLSQLLDEVMTSGCLEKKTECQQKDVSIQNKYFNILQRNSKHLVCGKKQRKEGNKEEQLRKLVKTMVSWNPRKVTAIKQVGFCLTTSKSRGLDMTKAAEFHVCMGANTPNRTLVIEHNTTLPEINKRTLGLKEIFEAMKPRLLPTMVTLCRSSRDGYVPREFQNKIESDIMESLESLSPLKLHYDDELLGGRKGWYESRVLS
;
A
#
# COMPACT_ATOMS: atom_id res chain seq x y z
N MET A 1 26.07 0.75 3.60
CA MET A 1 25.33 0.90 4.87
C MET A 1 25.15 2.40 5.09
N PHE A 2 23.92 2.89 5.22
CA PHE A 2 23.63 4.33 5.35
C PHE A 2 23.92 4.80 6.77
N SER A 3 24.35 6.06 6.92
CA SER A 3 24.63 6.68 8.23
C SER A 3 23.53 7.61 8.70
N LYS A 4 22.63 8.03 7.79
CA LYS A 4 21.54 8.96 8.07
C LYS A 4 20.34 8.64 7.17
N VAL A 5 19.14 8.76 7.71
CA VAL A 5 17.86 8.72 7.03
C VAL A 5 17.15 10.03 7.33
N ILE A 6 16.61 10.67 6.30
CA ILE A 6 15.84 11.91 6.43
C ILE A 6 14.46 11.63 5.89
N TRP A 7 13.46 11.68 6.76
CA TRP A 7 12.07 11.57 6.40
C TRP A 7 11.47 12.98 6.30
N VAL A 8 11.18 13.40 5.07
CA VAL A 8 10.41 14.63 4.85
C VAL A 8 8.92 14.29 4.82
N TRP A 9 8.18 14.79 5.80
CA TRP A 9 6.76 14.46 5.96
C TRP A 9 5.86 15.66 5.59
N PRO A 10 4.64 15.40 5.09
CA PRO A 10 3.76 16.41 4.56
C PRO A 10 2.95 17.13 5.65
N ARG A 11 2.63 18.41 5.49
CA ARG A 11 1.94 19.19 6.53
C ARG A 11 0.60 18.61 6.97
N TRP A 12 -0.10 17.89 6.09
CA TRP A 12 -1.35 17.24 6.46
C TRP A 12 -1.16 16.12 7.49
N ASP A 13 0.05 15.58 7.64
CA ASP A 13 0.40 14.50 8.56
C ASP A 13 0.98 15.01 9.91
N GLN A 14 0.93 16.32 10.16
CA GLN A 14 1.52 16.98 11.33
C GLN A 14 1.12 16.34 12.68
N VAL A 15 -0.09 15.81 12.78
CA VAL A 15 -0.60 15.19 14.02
C VAL A 15 0.17 13.91 14.36
N ASN A 16 0.57 13.11 13.37
CA ASN A 16 1.35 11.89 13.58
C ASN A 16 2.79 12.19 14.04
N HIS A 17 3.26 13.42 13.83
CA HIS A 17 4.58 13.89 14.25
C HIS A 17 4.56 14.75 15.52
N GLU A 18 3.51 14.62 16.35
CA GLU A 18 3.38 15.34 17.64
C GLU A 18 3.56 16.88 17.50
N ASP A 19 3.16 17.46 16.36
CA ASP A 19 3.38 18.88 16.01
C ASP A 19 4.86 19.34 15.99
N LYS A 20 5.82 18.41 15.96
CA LYS A 20 7.24 18.72 15.89
C LYS A 20 7.68 18.86 14.44
N ALA A 21 7.91 20.09 14.00
CA ALA A 21 8.39 20.38 12.65
C ALA A 21 9.77 19.74 12.32
N ARG A 22 10.55 19.37 13.34
CA ARG A 22 11.82 18.66 13.19
C ARG A 22 12.09 17.80 14.42
N ASP A 23 12.45 16.54 14.23
CA ASP A 23 12.93 15.65 15.31
C ASP A 23 14.16 14.87 14.83
N LEU A 24 15.08 14.60 15.76
CA LEU A 24 16.32 13.88 15.49
C LEU A 24 16.47 12.76 16.51
N SER A 25 16.74 11.57 16.01
CA SER A 25 17.00 10.39 16.82
C SER A 25 18.15 9.57 16.26
N GLU A 26 18.71 8.74 17.12
CA GLU A 26 19.59 7.65 16.72
C GLU A 26 18.79 6.35 16.77
N ILE A 27 18.80 5.62 15.65
CA ILE A 27 18.17 4.31 15.55
C ILE A 27 19.27 3.25 15.50
N ASN A 28 19.21 2.32 16.45
CA ASN A 28 20.05 1.14 16.46
C ASN A 28 19.24 -0.07 15.99
N VAL A 29 19.68 -0.72 14.92
CA VAL A 29 19.04 -1.93 14.38
C VAL A 29 19.91 -3.14 14.67
N GLY A 30 19.26 -4.20 15.12
CA GLY A 30 19.91 -5.43 15.50
C GLY A 30 19.01 -6.63 15.35
N TRP A 31 19.40 -7.69 16.04
CA TRP A 31 18.63 -8.93 16.06
C TRP A 31 18.71 -9.60 17.43
N LEU A 32 17.75 -10.48 17.69
CA LEU A 32 17.76 -11.37 18.84
C LEU A 32 17.16 -12.73 18.47
N MET A 33 17.38 -13.71 19.34
CA MET A 33 16.77 -15.03 19.22
C MET A 33 15.51 -15.08 20.08
N VAL A 34 14.38 -15.40 19.45
CA VAL A 34 13.08 -15.55 20.10
C VAL A 34 12.60 -17.00 19.99
N ASP A 35 11.79 -17.42 20.95
CA ASP A 35 11.17 -18.74 20.94
C ASP A 35 10.09 -18.82 19.84
N THR A 36 9.77 -20.04 19.43
CA THR A 36 8.77 -20.32 18.40
C THR A 36 7.72 -21.30 18.91
N LEU A 37 6.68 -21.54 18.13
CA LEU A 37 5.66 -22.57 18.39
C LEU A 37 6.26 -23.99 18.47
N ILE A 38 7.46 -24.21 17.93
CA ILE A 38 8.15 -25.49 17.99
C ILE A 38 9.08 -25.46 19.22
N PRO A 39 8.85 -26.33 20.24
CA PRO A 39 9.67 -26.36 21.44
C PRO A 39 11.16 -26.52 21.10
N LYS A 40 12.02 -25.71 21.76
CA LYS A 40 13.49 -25.66 21.57
C LYS A 40 13.97 -25.08 20.23
N MET A 41 13.08 -24.73 19.30
CA MET A 41 13.47 -24.01 18.10
C MET A 41 13.41 -22.50 18.36
N LYS A 42 14.55 -21.84 18.16
CA LYS A 42 14.65 -20.37 18.21
C LYS A 42 14.75 -19.80 16.81
N ARG A 43 14.13 -18.64 16.60
CA ARG A 43 14.21 -17.89 15.34
C ARG A 43 14.90 -16.56 15.58
N ARG A 44 15.66 -16.10 14.59
CA ARG A 44 16.20 -14.73 14.56
C ARG A 44 15.06 -13.78 14.20
N THR A 45 14.88 -12.74 15.00
CA THR A 45 13.97 -11.62 14.68
C THR A 45 14.73 -10.30 14.75
N PHE A 46 14.24 -9.29 14.03
CA PHE A 46 14.80 -7.94 14.05
C PHE A 46 14.34 -7.18 15.30
N CYS A 47 15.23 -6.35 15.80
CA CYS A 47 14.94 -5.38 16.85
C CYS A 47 15.49 -4.01 16.48
N PHE A 48 14.81 -2.98 16.98
CA PHE A 48 15.13 -1.58 16.76
C PHE A 48 15.08 -0.86 18.10
N CYS A 49 16.09 -0.05 18.39
CA CYS A 49 16.17 0.78 19.58
C CYS A 49 16.21 2.24 19.17
N HIS A 50 15.28 3.02 19.69
CA HIS A 50 15.14 4.44 19.41
C HIS A 50 15.71 5.26 20.55
N HIS A 51 16.65 6.15 20.24
CA HIS A 51 17.24 7.10 21.18
C HIS A 51 16.96 8.52 20.68
N SER A 52 16.04 9.24 21.34
CA SER A 52 15.75 10.62 20.97
C SER A 52 16.94 11.51 21.31
N LEU A 53 17.42 12.27 20.33
CA LEU A 53 18.51 13.24 20.47
C LEU A 53 18.00 14.68 20.61
N SER A 54 16.67 14.85 20.76
CA SER A 54 16.00 16.14 20.79
C SER A 54 16.66 17.13 21.77
N THR A 55 17.01 18.30 21.24
CA THR A 55 17.71 19.40 21.93
C THR A 55 16.78 20.44 22.55
N ASN A 56 15.45 20.27 22.50
CA ASN A 56 14.51 21.29 23.00
C ASN A 56 14.28 21.20 24.51
N LYS A 57 15.16 21.87 25.26
CA LYS A 57 15.03 22.13 26.71
C LYS A 57 13.89 23.09 27.11
N ASN A 58 13.06 23.59 26.18
CA ASN A 58 12.19 24.75 26.41
C ASN A 58 10.68 24.54 26.24
N THR A 59 10.19 23.31 26.19
CA THR A 59 8.75 23.05 26.33
C THR A 59 8.54 22.11 27.51
N ASP A 60 7.73 22.54 28.48
CA ASP A 60 7.35 21.92 29.76
C ASP A 60 6.65 20.55 29.65
N ARG A 61 6.89 19.82 28.57
CA ARG A 61 6.47 18.44 28.31
C ARG A 61 7.59 17.65 27.64
N SER A 62 8.85 17.87 28.05
CA SER A 62 9.94 16.96 27.72
C SER A 62 9.71 15.64 28.45
N VAL A 63 8.84 14.79 27.91
CA VAL A 63 8.92 13.37 28.18
C VAL A 63 10.29 12.96 27.63
N ASN A 64 11.25 12.78 28.54
CA ASN A 64 12.47 12.05 28.24
C ASN A 64 12.02 10.72 27.63
N LYS A 65 11.97 10.60 26.29
CA LYS A 65 11.81 9.32 25.61
C LYS A 65 13.11 8.56 25.88
N THR A 66 13.14 7.92 27.04
CA THR A 66 14.13 6.94 27.46
C THR A 66 14.30 5.94 26.32
N GLU A 67 15.54 5.56 26.04
CA GLU A 67 15.88 4.56 25.04
C GLU A 67 14.89 3.38 25.07
N GLU A 68 14.09 3.25 24.02
CA GLU A 68 13.08 2.20 23.93
C GLU A 68 13.47 1.24 22.80
N CYS A 69 13.57 -0.04 23.14
CA CYS A 69 13.87 -1.09 22.20
C CYS A 69 12.64 -1.95 21.97
N ARG A 70 12.37 -2.26 20.71
CA ARG A 70 11.28 -3.14 20.31
C ARG A 70 11.75 -4.18 19.33
N ARG A 71 10.99 -5.26 19.22
CA ARG A 71 11.14 -6.28 18.18
C ARG A 71 9.83 -6.54 17.46
N LEU A 72 9.93 -7.10 16.26
CA LEU A 72 8.75 -7.58 15.56
C LEU A 72 8.07 -8.72 16.35
N PRO A 73 6.73 -8.76 16.38
CA PRO A 73 5.99 -9.87 16.96
C PRO A 73 6.33 -11.19 16.27
N THR A 74 6.28 -12.29 17.03
CA THR A 74 6.50 -13.65 16.53
C THR A 74 5.19 -14.34 16.21
N SER A 75 5.24 -15.55 15.61
CA SER A 75 4.05 -16.37 15.38
C SER A 75 3.33 -16.82 16.67
N LEU A 76 3.96 -16.64 17.84
CA LEU A 76 3.34 -16.90 19.14
C LEU A 76 2.47 -15.73 19.61
N GLU A 77 2.66 -14.55 19.03
CA GLU A 77 2.07 -13.30 19.45
C GLU A 77 1.09 -12.84 18.36
N ARG A 78 -0.12 -12.45 18.75
CA ARG A 78 -1.04 -11.86 17.78
C ARG A 78 -0.55 -10.45 17.47
N GLN A 79 -0.29 -10.17 16.20
CA GLN A 79 0.19 -8.86 15.75
C GLN A 79 -0.74 -7.71 16.18
N ALA A 80 -2.05 -7.96 16.25
CA ALA A 80 -3.04 -6.99 16.73
C ALA A 80 -2.83 -6.57 18.20
N ASP A 81 -2.23 -7.43 19.03
CA ASP A 81 -1.95 -7.12 20.43
C ASP A 81 -0.67 -6.25 20.58
N PHE A 82 0.15 -6.14 19.52
CA PHE A 82 1.43 -5.42 19.51
C PHE A 82 1.64 -4.63 18.20
N PRO A 83 0.81 -3.59 17.94
CA PRO A 83 0.84 -2.87 16.67
C PRO A 83 2.19 -2.19 16.39
N GLU A 84 2.87 -1.71 17.43
CA GLU A 84 4.19 -1.08 17.36
C GLU A 84 5.35 -2.06 17.67
N GLY A 85 5.06 -3.35 17.83
CA GLY A 85 6.02 -4.37 18.24
C GLY A 85 6.14 -4.58 19.76
N VAL A 86 6.95 -5.56 20.13
CA VAL A 86 7.12 -6.01 21.53
C VAL A 86 8.31 -5.30 22.16
N VAL A 87 8.08 -4.59 23.27
CA VAL A 87 9.13 -3.91 24.04
C VAL A 87 10.11 -4.93 24.64
N ILE A 88 11.40 -4.66 24.51
CA ILE A 88 12.49 -5.52 25.00
C ILE A 88 13.57 -4.69 25.72
N ASP A 89 14.36 -5.35 26.57
CA ASP A 89 15.56 -4.73 27.13
C ASP A 89 16.63 -4.57 26.02
N ARG A 90 17.23 -3.39 25.94
CA ARG A 90 18.30 -3.06 24.97
C ARG A 90 19.39 -4.12 24.88
N LYS A 91 19.84 -4.68 26.02
CA LYS A 91 20.92 -5.67 26.08
C LYS A 91 20.56 -6.98 25.37
N THR A 92 19.29 -7.24 25.13
CA THR A 92 18.83 -8.41 24.38
C THR A 92 18.99 -8.23 22.86
N CYS A 93 18.99 -6.99 22.39
CA CYS A 93 19.16 -6.66 20.98
C CYS A 93 20.64 -6.61 20.61
N LYS A 94 21.10 -7.53 19.76
CA LYS A 94 22.46 -7.50 19.22
C LYS A 94 22.51 -6.50 18.07
N ILE A 95 22.92 -5.27 18.39
CA ILE A 95 23.02 -4.17 17.43
C ILE A 95 24.08 -4.49 16.38
N GLU A 96 23.71 -4.36 15.12
CA GLU A 96 24.58 -4.54 13.95
C GLU A 96 24.79 -3.21 13.20
N MET A 97 23.87 -2.26 13.37
CA MET A 97 23.86 -1.00 12.65
C MET A 97 23.28 0.11 13.51
N SER A 98 23.85 1.31 13.36
CA SER A 98 23.34 2.54 13.96
C SER A 98 23.32 3.63 12.90
N PHE A 99 22.24 4.41 12.85
CA PHE A 99 22.12 5.55 11.94
C PHE A 99 21.31 6.67 12.58
N LEU A 100 21.53 7.89 12.10
CA LEU A 100 20.71 9.03 12.48
C LEU A 100 19.41 9.03 11.69
N HIS A 101 18.29 9.18 12.37
CA HIS A 101 16.98 9.35 11.76
C HIS A 101 16.50 10.77 12.05
N GLU A 102 16.17 11.51 11.00
CA GLU A 102 15.72 12.87 11.11
C GLU A 102 14.38 13.03 10.40
N GLU A 103 13.37 13.46 11.14
CA GLU A 103 12.05 13.80 10.61
C GLU A 103 11.99 15.32 10.42
N ILE A 104 11.54 15.76 9.25
CA ILE A 104 11.48 17.18 8.90
C ILE A 104 10.16 17.46 8.20
N SER A 105 9.44 18.49 8.64
CA SER A 105 8.26 18.95 7.92
C SER A 105 8.64 19.52 6.54
N GLU A 106 7.77 19.32 5.55
CA GLU A 106 8.01 19.76 4.18
C GLU A 106 8.33 21.26 4.04
N ASP A 107 7.77 22.11 4.89
CA ASP A 107 7.97 23.56 4.88
C ASP A 107 9.35 23.98 5.42
N LEU A 108 10.05 23.09 6.14
CA LEU A 108 11.40 23.33 6.64
C LEU A 108 12.48 22.60 5.82
N ALA A 109 12.12 21.53 5.11
CA ALA A 109 13.05 20.65 4.42
C ALA A 109 14.00 21.40 3.47
N ALA A 110 13.48 22.30 2.63
CA ALA A 110 14.31 23.06 1.70
C ALA A 110 15.35 23.94 2.42
N ASP A 111 14.96 24.59 3.53
CA ASP A 111 15.88 25.42 4.30
C ASP A 111 16.95 24.61 5.04
N VAL A 112 16.57 23.44 5.57
CA VAL A 112 17.52 22.51 6.18
C VAL A 112 18.52 22.02 5.14
N PHE A 113 18.06 21.59 3.96
CA PHE A 113 18.96 21.12 2.91
C PHE A 113 19.90 22.23 2.41
N ARG A 114 19.45 23.47 2.25
CA ARG A 114 20.34 24.59 1.87
C ARG A 114 21.42 24.87 2.92
N LYS A 115 21.04 24.89 4.20
CA LYS A 115 21.95 25.27 5.31
C LYS A 115 22.92 24.15 5.69
N GLU A 116 22.44 22.91 5.65
CA GLU A 116 23.16 21.75 6.15
C GLU A 116 23.72 20.88 5.02
N ALA A 117 23.58 21.29 3.75
CA ALA A 117 24.15 20.64 2.56
C ALA A 117 25.61 20.22 2.77
N GLU A 118 26.38 21.04 3.48
CA GLU A 118 27.81 20.83 3.71
C GLU A 118 28.12 19.71 4.70
N ASN A 119 27.17 19.34 5.55
CA ASN A 119 27.31 18.31 6.58
C ASN A 119 27.03 16.91 6.03
N PHE A 120 26.45 16.81 4.83
CA PHE A 120 26.17 15.53 4.21
C PHE A 120 27.40 15.03 3.44
N ARG A 121 27.81 13.78 3.71
CA ARG A 121 28.92 13.16 2.98
C ARG A 121 28.49 12.92 1.53
N GLU A 122 29.35 13.31 0.58
CA GLU A 122 29.08 13.37 -0.86
C GLU A 122 28.75 12.03 -1.56
N ASN A 123 28.80 10.89 -0.85
CA ASN A 123 28.72 9.59 -1.49
C ASN A 123 27.43 8.83 -1.13
N GLY A 124 26.50 8.79 -2.09
CA GLY A 124 25.44 7.77 -2.16
C GLY A 124 24.10 8.17 -1.53
N VAL A 125 23.48 9.25 -2.01
CA VAL A 125 22.08 9.57 -1.70
C VAL A 125 21.15 8.65 -2.49
N ILE A 126 20.20 8.05 -1.79
CA ILE A 126 19.03 7.39 -2.37
C ILE A 126 17.83 8.24 -1.95
N LEU A 127 17.00 8.61 -2.92
CA LEU A 127 15.76 9.35 -2.69
C LEU A 127 14.59 8.39 -2.89
N ASP A 128 13.80 8.18 -1.85
CA ASP A 128 12.56 7.42 -1.92
C ASP A 128 11.38 8.38 -1.79
N ILE A 129 10.41 8.25 -2.70
CA ILE A 129 9.25 9.12 -2.77
C ILE A 129 8.01 8.25 -2.77
N ASP A 130 7.16 8.43 -1.77
CA ASP A 130 5.84 7.82 -1.73
C ASP A 130 4.80 8.80 -2.31
N GLU A 131 3.93 8.34 -3.20
CA GLU A 131 2.84 9.17 -3.74
C GLU A 131 1.87 9.64 -2.65
N ASP A 132 1.79 8.91 -1.54
CA ASP A 132 0.97 9.31 -0.40
C ASP A 132 1.49 10.56 0.32
N PHE A 133 2.72 11.02 0.05
CA PHE A 133 3.17 12.36 0.41
C PHE A 133 2.14 13.42 -0.03
N TYR A 134 1.49 13.23 -1.18
CA TYR A 134 0.46 14.14 -1.68
C TYR A 134 -0.86 14.07 -0.92
N ALA A 135 -1.29 12.86 -0.58
CA ALA A 135 -2.54 12.60 0.14
C ALA A 135 -2.63 11.12 0.52
N CYS A 136 -3.36 10.83 1.59
CA CYS A 136 -3.73 9.47 1.96
C CYS A 136 -5.25 9.27 1.87
N THR A 137 -5.75 8.67 0.79
CA THR A 137 -7.19 8.45 0.60
C THR A 137 -7.54 6.97 0.68
N PHE A 138 -8.62 6.61 1.39
CA PHE A 138 -9.02 5.21 1.44
C PHE A 138 -9.55 4.72 0.10
N ALA A 139 -8.86 3.77 -0.52
CA ALA A 139 -9.35 3.09 -1.72
C ALA A 139 -10.70 2.37 -1.50
N SER A 140 -11.04 2.04 -0.25
CA SER A 140 -12.34 1.47 0.16
C SER A 140 -13.50 2.49 0.19
N ARG A 141 -13.23 3.80 0.14
CA ARG A 141 -14.24 4.86 0.27
C ARG A 141 -15.43 4.72 -0.69
N PRO A 142 -15.27 4.40 -2.00
CA PRO A 142 -16.40 4.19 -2.89
C PRO A 142 -17.31 3.04 -2.44
N LEU A 143 -16.74 1.97 -1.87
CA LEU A 143 -17.50 0.80 -1.38
C LEU A 143 -18.35 1.17 -0.16
N LEU A 144 -17.75 1.89 0.79
CA LEU A 144 -18.44 2.34 1.99
C LEU A 144 -19.58 3.30 1.65
N ASN A 145 -19.34 4.23 0.72
CA ASN A 145 -20.37 5.16 0.25
C ASN A 145 -21.52 4.44 -0.49
N ALA A 146 -21.24 3.30 -1.12
CA ALA A 146 -22.26 2.44 -1.73
C ALA A 146 -22.97 1.51 -0.72
N GLY A 147 -22.56 1.52 0.55
CA GLY A 147 -23.17 0.76 1.63
C GLY A 147 -22.74 -0.71 1.70
N PHE A 148 -21.50 -1.03 1.30
CA PHE A 148 -20.93 -2.35 1.57
C PHE A 148 -20.61 -2.53 3.06
N THR A 149 -20.97 -3.69 3.62
CA THR A 149 -20.50 -4.11 4.95
C THR A 149 -19.15 -4.82 4.85
N GLU A 150 -18.41 -4.91 5.98
CA GLU A 150 -17.16 -5.70 6.03
C GLU A 150 -17.43 -7.18 5.70
N GLU A 151 -18.52 -7.75 6.22
CA GLU A 151 -18.94 -9.14 5.95
C GLU A 151 -19.22 -9.38 4.46
N GLU A 152 -19.92 -8.46 3.77
CA GLU A 152 -20.16 -8.58 2.33
C GLU A 152 -18.86 -8.55 1.51
N LEU A 153 -17.86 -7.79 1.95
CA LEU A 153 -16.56 -7.70 1.29
C LEU A 153 -15.70 -8.94 1.59
N ASP A 154 -15.72 -9.44 2.82
CA ASP A 154 -15.02 -10.65 3.22
C ASP A 154 -15.55 -11.88 2.46
N ASP A 155 -16.89 -12.03 2.36
CA ASP A 155 -17.52 -13.08 1.56
C ASP A 155 -17.12 -12.99 0.08
N LEU A 156 -17.11 -11.77 -0.48
CA LEU A 156 -16.69 -11.54 -1.86
C LEU A 156 -15.21 -11.89 -2.07
N ASN A 157 -14.35 -11.54 -1.12
CA ASN A 157 -12.93 -11.84 -1.14
C ASN A 157 -12.68 -13.36 -1.06
N GLU A 158 -13.45 -14.08 -0.23
CA GLU A 158 -13.38 -15.55 -0.15
C GLU A 158 -13.77 -16.17 -1.50
N ILE A 159 -14.92 -15.77 -2.07
CA ILE A 159 -15.41 -16.30 -3.34
C ILE A 159 -14.41 -16.01 -4.47
N THR A 160 -13.95 -14.76 -4.60
CA THR A 160 -13.03 -14.37 -5.69
C THR A 160 -11.66 -15.02 -5.55
N GLY A 161 -11.09 -15.05 -4.34
CA GLY A 161 -9.82 -15.71 -4.05
C GLY A 161 -9.85 -17.24 -4.21
N SER A 162 -11.04 -17.86 -4.13
CA SER A 162 -11.21 -19.29 -4.41
C SER A 162 -11.22 -19.63 -5.92
N ILE A 163 -11.59 -18.65 -6.75
CA ILE A 163 -11.66 -18.80 -8.21
C ILE A 163 -10.32 -18.41 -8.84
N PHE A 164 -9.79 -17.24 -8.50
CA PHE A 164 -8.65 -16.62 -9.18
C PHE A 164 -7.36 -16.73 -8.38
N CYS A 165 -6.30 -17.19 -9.03
CA CYS A 165 -4.96 -17.29 -8.48
C CYS A 165 -3.91 -16.77 -9.48
N PRO A 166 -3.99 -15.50 -9.92
CA PRO A 166 -3.01 -14.92 -10.82
C PRO A 166 -1.61 -14.96 -10.18
N ASN A 167 -0.57 -15.23 -10.96
CA ASN A 167 0.80 -15.45 -10.48
C ASN A 167 1.74 -14.26 -10.67
N ASN A 168 1.34 -13.31 -11.51
CA ASN A 168 2.08 -12.10 -11.84
C ASN A 168 1.07 -10.97 -12.11
N VAL A 169 1.58 -9.74 -12.25
CA VAL A 169 0.72 -8.56 -12.46
C VAL A 169 -0.09 -8.61 -13.74
N LYS A 170 0.42 -9.22 -14.81
CA LYS A 170 -0.33 -9.34 -16.06
C LYS A 170 -1.58 -10.22 -15.87
N GLU A 171 -1.43 -11.35 -15.19
CA GLU A 171 -2.53 -12.24 -14.86
C GLU A 171 -3.52 -11.59 -13.87
N GLU A 172 -3.01 -10.78 -12.94
CA GLU A 172 -3.82 -9.99 -12.00
C GLU A 172 -4.71 -8.99 -12.73
N GLN A 173 -4.15 -8.25 -13.70
CA GLN A 173 -4.90 -7.33 -14.57
C GLN A 173 -5.93 -8.06 -15.45
N GLU A 174 -5.57 -9.22 -15.98
CA GLU A 174 -6.50 -10.05 -16.79
C GLU A 174 -7.68 -10.53 -15.93
N ALA A 175 -7.43 -10.95 -14.69
CA ALA A 175 -8.48 -11.35 -13.75
C ALA A 175 -9.39 -10.18 -13.36
N ASP A 176 -8.84 -8.99 -13.05
CA ASP A 176 -9.63 -7.78 -12.79
C ASP A 176 -10.47 -7.35 -13.99
N THR A 177 -9.90 -7.44 -15.20
CA THR A 177 -10.62 -7.14 -16.45
C THR A 177 -11.81 -8.08 -16.65
N LEU A 178 -11.62 -9.39 -16.43
CA LEU A 178 -12.69 -10.38 -16.53
C LEU A 178 -13.82 -10.12 -15.51
N LEU A 179 -13.47 -9.76 -14.27
CA LEU A 179 -14.46 -9.39 -13.26
C LEU A 179 -15.17 -8.09 -13.59
N SER A 180 -14.45 -7.11 -14.14
CA SER A 180 -15.04 -5.84 -14.59
C SER A 180 -16.05 -6.06 -15.72
N GLN A 181 -15.73 -6.92 -16.69
CA GLN A 181 -16.66 -7.34 -17.74
C GLN A 181 -17.87 -8.11 -17.19
N LEU A 182 -17.68 -8.94 -16.16
CA LEU A 182 -18.79 -9.64 -15.51
C LEU A 182 -19.75 -8.65 -14.85
N LEU A 183 -19.22 -7.65 -14.16
CA LEU A 183 -20.02 -6.58 -13.54
C LEU A 183 -20.79 -5.78 -14.61
N ASP A 184 -20.18 -5.49 -15.76
CA ASP A 184 -20.87 -4.81 -16.88
C ASP A 184 -22.01 -5.64 -17.45
N GLU A 185 -21.83 -6.95 -17.55
CA GLU A 185 -22.89 -7.86 -18.02
C GLU A 185 -24.03 -7.96 -17.00
N VAL A 186 -23.71 -7.98 -15.70
CA VAL A 186 -24.70 -7.90 -14.62
C VAL A 186 -25.47 -6.57 -14.71
N MET A 187 -24.79 -5.44 -14.90
CA MET A 187 -25.42 -4.12 -15.07
C MET A 187 -26.35 -4.07 -16.27
N THR A 188 -25.87 -4.52 -17.43
CA THR A 188 -26.62 -4.44 -18.71
C THR A 188 -27.69 -5.50 -18.86
N SER A 189 -27.68 -6.54 -18.03
CA SER A 189 -28.71 -7.59 -18.03
C SER A 189 -30.10 -7.08 -17.61
N GLY A 190 -30.21 -5.95 -16.92
CA GLY A 190 -31.46 -5.45 -16.31
C GLY A 190 -31.91 -6.22 -15.07
N CYS A 191 -31.10 -7.19 -14.61
CA CYS A 191 -31.40 -8.02 -13.45
C CYS A 191 -31.43 -7.26 -12.12
N LEU A 192 -30.67 -6.17 -12.03
CA LEU A 192 -30.60 -5.33 -10.83
C LEU A 192 -31.94 -4.65 -10.54
N GLU A 193 -32.75 -4.39 -11.57
CA GLU A 193 -34.06 -3.73 -11.46
C GLU A 193 -35.21 -4.74 -11.38
N LYS A 194 -35.11 -5.86 -12.12
CA LYS A 194 -36.17 -6.88 -12.23
C LYS A 194 -35.70 -8.26 -11.75
N LYS A 195 -35.57 -8.41 -10.43
CA LYS A 195 -35.05 -9.62 -9.79
C LYS A 195 -35.80 -10.91 -10.15
N THR A 196 -37.11 -10.83 -10.39
CA THR A 196 -37.98 -11.99 -10.70
C THR A 196 -37.78 -12.54 -12.12
N GLU A 197 -37.29 -11.73 -13.06
CA GLU A 197 -37.07 -12.13 -14.47
C GLU A 197 -35.62 -12.58 -14.73
N CYS A 198 -34.77 -12.57 -13.71
CA CYS A 198 -33.33 -12.70 -13.88
C CYS A 198 -32.81 -14.15 -13.97
N GLN A 199 -33.58 -15.15 -13.54
CA GLN A 199 -33.10 -16.54 -13.43
C GLN A 199 -32.48 -17.09 -14.73
N GLN A 200 -33.08 -16.80 -15.90
CA GLN A 200 -32.53 -17.25 -17.19
C GLN A 200 -31.26 -16.50 -17.59
N LYS A 201 -31.18 -15.20 -17.28
CA LYS A 201 -30.01 -14.36 -17.57
C LYS A 201 -28.84 -14.73 -16.67
N ASP A 202 -29.10 -15.02 -15.40
CA ASP A 202 -28.10 -15.53 -14.45
C ASP A 202 -27.41 -16.79 -14.99
N VAL A 203 -28.20 -17.76 -15.44
CA VAL A 203 -27.67 -19.01 -16.01
C VAL A 203 -26.85 -18.74 -17.29
N SER A 204 -27.30 -17.82 -18.14
CA SER A 204 -26.55 -17.42 -19.34
C SER A 204 -25.20 -16.79 -19.00
N ILE A 205 -25.17 -15.85 -18.05
CA ILE A 205 -23.93 -15.19 -17.59
C ILE A 205 -22.99 -16.23 -16.98
N GLN A 206 -23.50 -17.09 -16.10
CA GLN A 206 -22.73 -18.17 -15.47
C GLN A 206 -22.08 -19.09 -16.52
N ASN A 207 -22.85 -19.57 -17.50
CA ASN A 207 -22.32 -20.46 -18.54
C ASN A 207 -21.24 -19.77 -19.40
N LYS A 208 -21.44 -18.49 -19.73
CA LYS A 208 -20.46 -17.70 -20.48
C LYS A 208 -19.14 -17.59 -19.72
N TYR A 209 -19.18 -17.13 -18.46
CA TYR A 209 -17.96 -16.95 -17.67
C TYR A 209 -17.32 -18.28 -17.27
N PHE A 210 -18.11 -19.33 -17.08
CA PHE A 210 -17.56 -20.66 -16.85
C PHE A 210 -16.72 -21.15 -18.03
N ASN A 211 -17.21 -20.96 -19.26
CA ASN A 211 -16.44 -21.28 -20.47
C ASN A 211 -15.16 -20.43 -20.59
N ILE A 212 -15.21 -19.15 -20.21
CA ILE A 212 -14.02 -18.28 -20.19
C ILE A 212 -13.01 -18.78 -19.15
N LEU A 213 -13.45 -19.08 -17.93
CA LEU A 213 -12.60 -19.62 -16.87
C LEU A 213 -11.99 -20.98 -17.24
N GLN A 214 -12.72 -21.85 -17.94
CA GLN A 214 -12.17 -23.11 -18.44
C GLN A 214 -11.03 -22.89 -19.43
N ARG A 215 -11.18 -21.95 -20.36
CA ARG A 215 -10.13 -21.59 -21.34
C ARG A 215 -8.89 -21.02 -20.66
N ASN A 216 -9.08 -20.24 -19.59
CA ASN A 216 -8.01 -19.59 -18.83
C ASN A 216 -7.58 -20.38 -17.58
N SER A 217 -7.98 -21.65 -17.47
CA SER A 217 -7.82 -22.46 -16.25
C SER A 217 -6.37 -22.76 -15.86
N LYS A 218 -5.42 -22.60 -16.79
CA LYS A 218 -4.01 -22.90 -16.58
C LYS A 218 -3.24 -21.76 -15.93
N HIS A 219 -3.67 -20.51 -16.08
CA HIS A 219 -2.93 -19.33 -15.60
C HIS A 219 -3.73 -18.47 -14.63
N LEU A 220 -5.04 -18.24 -14.85
CA LEU A 220 -5.82 -17.36 -13.97
C LEU A 220 -6.48 -18.07 -12.79
N VAL A 221 -6.79 -19.36 -12.94
CA VAL A 221 -7.74 -20.05 -12.06
C VAL A 221 -7.00 -20.97 -11.08
N CYS A 222 -7.33 -20.90 -9.79
CA CYS A 222 -6.66 -21.66 -8.73
C CYS A 222 -6.58 -23.16 -9.01
N GLY A 223 -5.42 -23.80 -8.81
CA GLY A 223 -5.30 -25.25 -9.01
C GLY A 223 -6.09 -26.07 -7.98
N LYS A 224 -6.45 -27.32 -8.30
CA LYS A 224 -7.15 -28.25 -7.36
C LYS A 224 -6.42 -28.46 -6.03
N LYS A 225 -5.13 -28.14 -5.96
CA LYS A 225 -4.27 -28.33 -4.79
C LYS A 225 -4.26 -27.14 -3.82
N GLN A 226 -4.80 -25.98 -4.20
CA GLN A 226 -4.56 -24.73 -3.46
C GLN A 226 -5.62 -24.36 -2.41
N ARG A 227 -6.86 -24.89 -2.44
CA ARG A 227 -7.86 -24.63 -1.38
C ARG A 227 -8.83 -25.80 -1.15
N LYS A 228 -9.37 -25.89 0.09
CA LYS A 228 -10.45 -26.81 0.52
C LYS A 228 -11.84 -26.37 0.04
N GLU A 229 -11.95 -25.21 -0.59
CA GLU A 229 -13.21 -24.53 -0.90
C GLU A 229 -13.78 -24.92 -2.27
N GLY A 230 -14.69 -25.89 -2.26
CA GLY A 230 -15.77 -26.03 -3.25
C GLY A 230 -15.38 -26.28 -4.72
N ASN A 231 -16.40 -26.57 -5.54
CA ASN A 231 -16.26 -26.61 -6.99
C ASN A 231 -16.17 -25.16 -7.51
N LYS A 232 -15.19 -24.82 -8.36
CA LYS A 232 -15.04 -23.50 -9.00
C LYS A 232 -16.30 -23.02 -9.72
N GLU A 233 -17.02 -23.96 -10.34
CA GLU A 233 -18.30 -23.69 -10.98
C GLU A 233 -19.32 -23.18 -9.97
N GLU A 234 -19.36 -23.80 -8.78
CA GLU A 234 -20.25 -23.40 -7.70
C GLU A 234 -19.86 -22.02 -7.13
N GLN A 235 -18.56 -21.76 -6.99
CA GLN A 235 -18.09 -20.44 -6.57
C GLN A 235 -18.42 -19.35 -7.59
N LEU A 236 -18.30 -19.63 -8.88
CA LEU A 236 -18.75 -18.71 -9.93
C LEU A 236 -20.27 -18.48 -9.87
N ARG A 237 -21.07 -19.52 -9.64
CA ARG A 237 -22.53 -19.36 -9.45
C ARG A 237 -22.84 -18.46 -8.26
N LYS A 238 -22.19 -18.68 -7.13
CA LYS A 238 -22.30 -17.83 -5.94
C LYS A 238 -21.92 -16.39 -6.26
N LEU A 239 -20.78 -16.18 -6.93
CA LEU A 239 -20.31 -14.85 -7.32
C LEU A 239 -21.34 -14.09 -8.15
N VAL A 240 -21.84 -14.70 -9.23
CA VAL A 240 -22.84 -14.06 -10.12
C VAL A 240 -24.11 -13.76 -9.33
N LYS A 241 -24.60 -14.71 -8.52
CA LYS A 241 -25.80 -14.51 -7.69
C LYS A 241 -25.62 -13.37 -6.69
N THR A 242 -24.44 -13.25 -6.07
CA THR A 242 -24.10 -12.15 -5.17
C THR A 242 -24.12 -10.82 -5.91
N MET A 243 -23.45 -10.71 -7.06
CA MET A 243 -23.42 -9.48 -7.86
C MET A 243 -24.81 -9.03 -8.35
N VAL A 244 -25.65 -9.98 -8.76
CA VAL A 244 -27.03 -9.70 -9.21
C VAL A 244 -27.95 -9.26 -8.06
N SER A 245 -27.62 -9.63 -6.83
CA SER A 245 -28.40 -9.23 -5.66
C SER A 245 -28.21 -7.75 -5.29
N TRP A 246 -27.09 -7.15 -5.72
CA TRP A 246 -26.70 -5.78 -5.43
C TRP A 246 -27.58 -4.74 -6.14
N ASN A 247 -27.42 -3.49 -5.73
CA ASN A 247 -27.98 -2.35 -6.46
C ASN A 247 -26.92 -1.77 -7.43
N PRO A 248 -27.32 -0.94 -8.42
CA PRO A 248 -26.39 -0.35 -9.38
C PRO A 248 -25.23 0.44 -8.76
N ARG A 249 -25.45 1.09 -7.59
CA ARG A 249 -24.40 1.85 -6.90
C ARG A 249 -23.29 0.93 -6.39
N LYS A 250 -23.65 -0.21 -5.79
CA LYS A 250 -22.70 -1.22 -5.31
C LYS A 250 -21.88 -1.82 -6.45
N VAL A 251 -22.53 -2.16 -7.57
CA VAL A 251 -21.84 -2.69 -8.76
C VAL A 251 -20.87 -1.65 -9.33
N THR A 252 -21.29 -0.39 -9.44
CA THR A 252 -20.44 0.72 -9.89
C THR A 252 -19.25 0.93 -8.95
N ALA A 253 -19.46 0.89 -7.64
CA ALA A 253 -18.41 1.09 -6.65
C ALA A 253 -17.35 -0.03 -6.66
N ILE A 254 -17.76 -1.30 -6.72
CA ILE A 254 -16.82 -2.43 -6.88
C ILE A 254 -16.09 -2.31 -8.21
N LYS A 255 -16.77 -1.97 -9.31
CA LYS A 255 -16.12 -1.72 -10.59
C LYS A 255 -15.15 -0.54 -10.49
N GLN A 256 -15.40 0.50 -9.71
CA GLN A 256 -14.46 1.61 -9.53
C GLN A 256 -13.21 1.20 -8.74
N VAL A 257 -13.35 0.36 -7.72
CA VAL A 257 -12.22 -0.08 -6.87
C VAL A 257 -11.38 -1.16 -7.54
N GLY A 258 -12.03 -2.16 -8.13
CA GLY A 258 -11.39 -3.30 -8.81
C GLY A 258 -10.87 -4.36 -7.87
N PHE A 259 -10.12 -5.31 -8.43
CA PHE A 259 -9.59 -6.49 -7.75
C PHE A 259 -8.08 -6.61 -7.97
N CYS A 260 -7.34 -6.93 -6.92
CA CYS A 260 -5.89 -7.07 -6.99
C CYS A 260 -5.42 -8.19 -6.06
N LEU A 261 -4.13 -8.51 -6.11
CA LEU A 261 -3.48 -9.37 -5.13
C LEU A 261 -3.14 -8.56 -3.88
N THR A 262 -3.27 -9.19 -2.71
CA THR A 262 -2.86 -8.60 -1.41
C THR A 262 -1.39 -8.18 -1.40
N THR A 263 -0.53 -8.87 -2.16
CA THR A 263 0.89 -8.55 -2.32
C THR A 263 1.41 -9.11 -3.66
N SER A 264 2.52 -8.57 -4.17
CA SER A 264 3.18 -9.17 -5.34
C SER A 264 3.82 -10.51 -4.96
N LYS A 265 3.54 -11.55 -5.77
CA LYS A 265 4.07 -12.90 -5.57
C LYS A 265 5.57 -13.02 -5.82
N SER A 266 6.17 -12.11 -6.59
CA SER A 266 7.58 -12.16 -6.96
C SER A 266 8.51 -11.73 -5.81
N ARG A 267 7.99 -10.97 -4.83
CA ARG A 267 8.78 -10.41 -3.72
C ARG A 267 8.36 -11.05 -2.40
N GLY A 268 8.88 -12.25 -2.18
CA GLY A 268 8.64 -13.10 -1.00
C GLY A 268 9.19 -12.56 0.34
N LEU A 269 8.99 -11.28 0.65
CA LEU A 269 9.33 -10.72 1.96
C LEU A 269 8.34 -11.18 3.05
N ASP A 270 7.06 -11.35 2.70
CA ASP A 270 6.08 -11.99 3.57
C ASP A 270 5.76 -13.42 3.09
N MET A 271 6.70 -14.35 3.35
CA MET A 271 6.49 -15.79 3.11
C MET A 271 5.35 -16.40 3.95
N THR A 272 4.72 -15.64 4.85
CA THR A 272 3.71 -16.17 5.78
C THR A 272 2.28 -15.98 5.32
N LYS A 273 2.01 -15.03 4.42
CA LYS A 273 0.69 -14.83 3.82
C LYS A 273 0.75 -15.14 2.33
N ALA A 274 -0.03 -16.12 1.89
CA ALA A 274 -0.21 -16.34 0.47
C ALA A 274 -0.80 -15.07 -0.16
N ALA A 275 -0.31 -14.67 -1.32
CA ALA A 275 -0.94 -13.59 -2.08
C ALA A 275 -2.34 -14.06 -2.52
N GLU A 276 -3.37 -13.38 -2.02
CA GLU A 276 -4.77 -13.71 -2.28
C GLU A 276 -5.35 -12.67 -3.22
N PHE A 277 -6.18 -13.12 -4.17
CA PHE A 277 -6.88 -12.23 -5.08
C PHE A 277 -8.20 -11.78 -4.46
N HIS A 278 -8.41 -10.48 -4.35
CA HIS A 278 -9.48 -9.90 -3.56
C HIS A 278 -9.84 -8.49 -4.06
N VAL A 279 -10.85 -7.85 -3.47
CA VAL A 279 -11.18 -6.46 -3.78
C VAL A 279 -10.00 -5.56 -3.41
N CYS A 280 -9.57 -4.71 -4.36
CA CYS A 280 -8.37 -3.89 -4.23
C CYS A 280 -8.60 -2.64 -3.37
N MET A 281 -8.98 -2.84 -2.12
CA MET A 281 -9.44 -1.79 -1.21
C MET A 281 -8.38 -1.28 -0.23
N GLY A 282 -7.17 -1.86 -0.25
CA GLY A 282 -6.10 -1.49 0.67
C GLY A 282 -6.11 -2.25 1.99
N ALA A 283 -5.03 -2.11 2.76
CA ALA A 283 -4.96 -2.61 4.13
C ALA A 283 -5.75 -1.75 5.12
N ASN A 284 -6.14 -0.53 4.71
CA ASN A 284 -6.77 0.46 5.58
C ASN A 284 -8.24 0.68 5.22
N THR A 285 -9.07 0.65 6.25
CA THR A 285 -10.48 1.08 6.19
C THR A 285 -10.71 2.10 7.31
N PRO A 286 -11.78 2.92 7.27
CA PRO A 286 -12.10 3.83 8.37
C PRO A 286 -12.20 3.15 9.74
N ASN A 287 -12.49 1.84 9.78
CA ASN A 287 -12.60 1.05 11.01
C ASN A 287 -11.29 0.36 11.40
N ARG A 288 -10.31 0.30 10.48
CA ARG A 288 -9.03 -0.39 10.64
C ARG A 288 -7.96 0.40 9.89
N THR A 289 -7.49 1.50 10.48
CA THR A 289 -6.45 2.33 9.87
C THR A 289 -5.34 2.63 10.89
N LEU A 290 -4.10 2.58 10.42
CA LEU A 290 -2.93 3.10 11.15
C LEU A 290 -2.56 4.51 10.67
N VAL A 291 -3.25 5.03 9.65
CA VAL A 291 -2.96 6.30 9.01
C VAL A 291 -4.15 7.24 9.06
N ILE A 292 -3.87 8.54 9.00
CA ILE A 292 -4.89 9.58 8.91
C ILE A 292 -5.33 9.71 7.45
N GLU A 293 -6.64 9.74 7.21
CA GLU A 293 -7.14 10.04 5.87
C GLU A 293 -7.00 11.53 5.57
N HIS A 294 -6.42 11.85 4.43
CA HIS A 294 -6.36 13.18 3.86
C HIS A 294 -6.81 13.15 2.40
N ASN A 295 -7.97 13.73 2.12
CA ASN A 295 -8.45 13.90 0.75
C ASN A 295 -7.89 15.19 0.17
N THR A 296 -7.26 15.09 -1.00
CA THR A 296 -6.63 16.24 -1.65
C THR A 296 -7.47 16.85 -2.76
N THR A 297 -7.01 18.00 -3.27
CA THR A 297 -7.59 18.70 -4.41
C THR A 297 -6.48 19.05 -5.40
N LEU A 298 -6.84 19.28 -6.67
CA LEU A 298 -5.85 19.68 -7.68
C LEU A 298 -5.02 20.93 -7.29
N PRO A 299 -5.61 22.01 -6.70
CA PRO A 299 -4.82 23.13 -6.19
C PRO A 299 -3.82 22.75 -5.10
N GLU A 300 -4.19 21.82 -4.22
CA GLU A 300 -3.29 21.33 -3.17
C GLU A 300 -2.16 20.49 -3.75
N ILE A 301 -2.46 19.58 -4.69
CA ILE A 301 -1.44 18.83 -5.44
C ILE A 301 -0.45 19.79 -6.08
N ASN A 302 -0.93 20.80 -6.82
CA ASN A 302 -0.05 21.78 -7.46
C ASN A 302 0.82 22.53 -6.44
N LYS A 303 0.26 22.92 -5.29
CA LYS A 303 1.02 23.58 -4.22
C LYS A 303 2.11 22.67 -3.65
N ARG A 304 1.80 21.40 -3.40
CA ARG A 304 2.76 20.41 -2.89
C ARG A 304 3.85 20.12 -3.92
N THR A 305 3.51 20.04 -5.20
CA THR A 305 4.48 19.92 -6.30
C THR A 305 5.46 21.09 -6.31
N LEU A 306 5.01 22.33 -6.08
CA LEU A 306 5.92 23.48 -5.96
C LEU A 306 6.86 23.33 -4.76
N GLY A 307 6.35 22.93 -3.60
CA GLY A 307 7.18 22.65 -2.41
C GLY A 307 8.22 21.54 -2.66
N LEU A 308 7.81 20.46 -3.33
CA LEU A 308 8.70 19.36 -3.71
C LEU A 308 9.83 19.83 -4.64
N LYS A 309 9.51 20.68 -5.63
CA LYS A 309 10.51 21.32 -6.51
C LYS A 309 11.50 22.17 -5.70
N GLU A 310 11.01 22.95 -4.74
CA GLU A 310 11.89 23.76 -3.87
C GLU A 310 12.82 22.92 -3.01
N ILE A 311 12.34 21.77 -2.51
CA ILE A 311 13.13 20.79 -1.77
C ILE A 311 14.22 20.19 -2.67
N PHE A 312 13.87 19.77 -3.88
CA PHE A 312 14.85 19.21 -4.82
C PHE A 312 15.89 20.24 -5.26
N GLU A 313 15.50 21.48 -5.55
CA GLU A 313 16.47 22.54 -5.84
C GLU A 313 17.41 22.80 -4.64
N ALA A 314 16.90 22.72 -3.41
CA ALA A 314 17.71 22.85 -2.20
C ALA A 314 18.72 21.71 -1.99
N MET A 315 18.49 20.54 -2.59
CA MET A 315 19.45 19.42 -2.56
C MET A 315 20.69 19.69 -3.43
N LYS A 316 20.62 20.60 -4.41
CA LYS A 316 21.74 20.89 -5.30
C LYS A 316 22.82 21.75 -4.63
N PRO A 317 24.09 21.60 -5.04
CA PRO A 317 24.62 20.57 -5.94
C PRO A 317 25.07 19.29 -5.21
N ARG A 318 24.98 19.24 -3.87
CA ARG A 318 25.72 18.27 -3.04
C ARG A 318 24.97 16.98 -2.72
N LEU A 319 23.64 17.01 -2.76
CA LEU A 319 22.77 15.88 -2.39
C LEU A 319 22.12 15.22 -3.61
N LEU A 320 22.80 15.23 -4.76
CA LEU A 320 22.23 14.63 -5.97
C LEU A 320 22.02 13.12 -5.78
N PRO A 321 20.78 12.62 -5.91
CA PRO A 321 20.50 11.20 -5.71
C PRO A 321 21.13 10.37 -6.82
N THR A 322 21.75 9.26 -6.43
CA THR A 322 22.28 8.24 -7.36
C THR A 322 21.20 7.27 -7.83
N MET A 323 20.12 7.17 -7.05
CA MET A 323 18.95 6.35 -7.30
C MET A 323 17.75 7.08 -6.73
N VAL A 324 16.66 7.08 -7.50
CA VAL A 324 15.35 7.57 -7.06
C VAL A 324 14.36 6.41 -7.18
N THR A 325 13.64 6.14 -6.11
CA THR A 325 12.51 5.21 -6.08
C THR A 325 11.22 6.01 -5.92
N LEU A 326 10.18 5.60 -6.65
CA LEU A 326 8.84 6.18 -6.57
C LEU A 326 7.85 5.06 -6.29
N CYS A 327 7.19 5.12 -5.13
CA CYS A 327 6.20 4.13 -4.71
C CYS A 327 4.78 4.69 -4.89
N ARG A 328 3.94 3.91 -5.58
CA ARG A 328 2.54 4.26 -5.82
C ARG A 328 1.59 3.87 -4.70
N SER A 329 2.04 3.04 -3.74
CA SER A 329 1.24 2.50 -2.62
C SER A 329 -0.19 2.03 -3.00
N SER A 330 -0.38 1.55 -4.24
CA SER A 330 -1.71 1.34 -4.81
C SER A 330 -2.42 0.12 -4.24
N ARG A 331 -1.66 -0.91 -3.85
CA ARG A 331 -2.15 -2.12 -3.16
C ARG A 331 -2.46 -1.85 -1.70
N ASP A 332 -1.68 -1.00 -1.03
CA ASP A 332 -1.91 -0.60 0.36
C ASP A 332 -3.13 0.32 0.49
N GLY A 333 -3.49 0.98 -0.62
CA GLY A 333 -4.68 1.81 -0.74
C GLY A 333 -4.50 3.20 -0.16
N TYR A 334 -3.28 3.74 -0.21
CA TYR A 334 -2.95 5.08 0.27
C TYR A 334 -3.07 6.17 -0.81
N VAL A 335 -2.83 5.82 -2.09
CA VAL A 335 -2.81 6.83 -3.16
C VAL A 335 -4.20 7.36 -3.54
N PRO A 336 -4.35 8.68 -3.77
CA PRO A 336 -5.52 9.24 -4.46
C PRO A 336 -5.54 8.79 -5.92
N ARG A 337 -6.15 7.62 -6.16
CA ARG A 337 -6.18 6.94 -7.48
C ARG A 337 -6.64 7.85 -8.63
N GLU A 338 -7.57 8.76 -8.37
CA GLU A 338 -8.06 9.73 -9.37
C GLU A 338 -7.02 10.76 -9.82
N PHE A 339 -6.00 11.03 -8.99
CA PHE A 339 -4.91 11.97 -9.27
C PHE A 339 -3.56 11.29 -9.48
N GLN A 340 -3.47 9.96 -9.39
CA GLN A 340 -2.23 9.20 -9.45
C GLN A 340 -1.31 9.65 -10.61
N ASN A 341 -1.83 9.71 -11.83
CA ASN A 341 -1.01 10.04 -13.00
C ASN A 341 -0.55 11.50 -13.01
N LYS A 342 -1.35 12.41 -12.46
CA LYS A 342 -0.94 13.81 -12.27
C LYS A 342 0.19 13.90 -11.23
N ILE A 343 0.06 13.17 -10.12
CA ILE A 343 1.08 13.14 -9.06
C ILE A 343 2.38 12.54 -9.58
N GLU A 344 2.32 11.37 -10.23
CA GLU A 344 3.49 10.72 -10.82
C GLU A 344 4.19 11.62 -11.84
N SER A 345 3.43 12.25 -12.75
CA SER A 345 3.99 13.18 -13.75
C SER A 345 4.64 14.39 -13.09
N ASP A 346 3.98 15.00 -12.10
CA ASP A 346 4.51 16.14 -11.36
C ASP A 346 5.82 15.82 -10.64
N ILE A 347 5.91 14.64 -10.01
CA ILE A 347 7.13 14.17 -9.35
C ILE A 347 8.25 14.00 -10.38
N MET A 348 7.97 13.35 -11.52
CA MET A 348 8.96 13.16 -12.59
C MET A 348 9.47 14.49 -13.14
N GLU A 349 8.59 15.44 -13.45
CA GLU A 349 8.96 16.78 -13.91
C GLU A 349 9.78 17.54 -12.85
N SER A 350 9.49 17.32 -11.57
CA SER A 350 10.26 17.92 -10.48
C SER A 350 11.66 17.32 -10.38
N LEU A 351 11.79 16.01 -10.58
CA LEU A 351 13.07 15.29 -10.55
C LEU A 351 13.97 15.60 -11.75
N GLU A 352 13.40 15.91 -12.91
CA GLU A 352 14.17 16.35 -14.10
C GLU A 352 15.02 17.59 -13.81
N SER A 353 14.62 18.40 -12.82
CA SER A 353 15.42 19.52 -12.36
C SER A 353 16.75 19.06 -11.77
N LEU A 354 16.79 17.92 -11.05
CA LEU A 354 18.00 17.38 -10.42
C LEU A 354 18.98 16.82 -11.44
N SER A 355 18.50 15.99 -12.35
CA SER A 355 19.32 15.35 -13.40
C SER A 355 18.43 14.67 -14.46
N PRO A 356 18.94 14.43 -15.67
CA PRO A 356 18.24 13.60 -16.65
C PRO A 356 17.93 12.20 -16.09
N LEU A 357 16.67 11.79 -16.18
CA LEU A 357 16.19 10.54 -15.60
C LEU A 357 16.24 9.40 -16.62
N LYS A 358 16.72 8.24 -16.17
CA LYS A 358 16.50 6.97 -16.88
C LYS A 358 15.43 6.18 -16.14
N LEU A 359 14.21 6.24 -16.66
CA LEU A 359 13.05 5.62 -16.04
C LEU A 359 13.06 4.09 -16.21
N HIS A 360 12.79 3.38 -15.12
CA HIS A 360 12.59 1.94 -15.09
C HIS A 360 11.34 1.64 -14.25
N TYR A 361 10.39 0.92 -14.84
CA TYR A 361 9.19 0.48 -14.14
C TYR A 361 9.40 -0.95 -13.65
N ASP A 362 8.97 -1.21 -12.42
CA ASP A 362 8.92 -2.55 -11.87
C ASP A 362 7.99 -3.44 -12.72
N ASP A 363 8.45 -4.63 -13.09
CA ASP A 363 7.66 -5.61 -13.85
C ASP A 363 6.38 -6.01 -13.09
N GLU A 364 6.37 -5.83 -11.76
CA GLU A 364 5.29 -6.17 -10.86
C GLU A 364 4.54 -4.94 -10.30
N LEU A 365 4.68 -3.81 -10.98
CA LEU A 365 3.95 -2.58 -10.68
C LEU A 365 2.47 -2.72 -11.03
N LEU A 366 1.59 -2.61 -10.03
CA LEU A 366 0.14 -2.65 -10.25
C LEU A 366 -0.31 -1.53 -11.20
N GLY A 367 -1.09 -1.88 -12.23
CA GLY A 367 -1.49 -0.96 -13.30
C GLY A 367 -0.43 -0.74 -14.39
N GLY A 368 0.76 -1.32 -14.24
CA GLY A 368 1.88 -1.14 -15.18
C GLY A 368 2.25 0.33 -15.34
N ARG A 369 2.72 0.74 -16.51
CA ARG A 369 3.15 2.14 -16.76
C ARG A 369 2.02 3.17 -16.68
N LYS A 370 0.75 2.75 -16.82
CA LYS A 370 -0.41 3.66 -16.91
C LYS A 370 -0.99 4.04 -15.55
N GLY A 371 -0.59 3.36 -14.47
CA GLY A 371 -1.27 3.50 -13.18
C GLY A 371 -2.55 2.66 -13.09
N TRP A 372 -3.05 2.48 -11.87
CA TRP A 372 -4.20 1.62 -11.60
C TRP A 372 -5.49 2.19 -12.19
N TYR A 373 -5.74 3.48 -11.98
CA TYR A 373 -6.97 4.13 -12.42
C TYR A 373 -7.13 4.12 -13.95
N GLU A 374 -6.14 4.62 -14.69
CA GLU A 374 -6.21 4.65 -16.16
C GLU A 374 -6.22 3.26 -16.80
N SER A 375 -5.56 2.28 -16.20
CA SER A 375 -5.60 0.90 -16.70
C SER A 375 -7.02 0.32 -16.75
N ARG A 376 -7.95 0.89 -15.98
CA ARG A 376 -9.33 0.44 -15.83
C ARG A 376 -10.36 1.36 -16.49
N VAL A 377 -10.02 2.62 -16.75
CA VAL A 377 -10.89 3.56 -17.51
C VAL A 377 -10.85 3.27 -19.01
N LEU A 378 -9.78 2.64 -19.51
CA LEU A 378 -9.59 2.31 -20.94
C LEU A 378 -10.02 0.88 -21.32
N SER A 379 -10.65 0.12 -20.41
CA SER A 379 -11.05 -1.28 -20.63
C SER A 379 -12.55 -1.44 -20.92
#